data_AF-A0A5K1ADU7-F1
#
_entry.id   AF-A0A5K1ADU7-F1
#
_cell.length_a   1.000
_cell.length_b   1.000
_cell.length_c   1.000
_cell.angle_alpha   90.00
_cell.angle_beta   90.00
_cell.angle_gamma   90.00
#
_symmetry.space_group_name_H-M   'P 1'
#
loop_
_entity.id
_entity.type
_entity.pdbx_description
1 polymer ?
#
loop_
_entity_poly.entity_id
_entity_poly.type
_entity_poly.pdbx_seq_one_letter_code
_entity_poly.pdbx_strand_id
1 'polypeptide(L)'
;VKWVRVFYDEFEKFTRDQELLVTAMEGMVDYVEGLTFLNQHSLLSSFAAFPSDPDLLPGLHGESNTSIYYCIEFAVHCHHKKASNVQK
;
A
#
# COMPACT_ATOMS: atom_id res chain seq x y z
N VAL A 1 8.71 -7.24 9.95
CA VAL A 1 8.41 -6.38 8.78
C VAL A 1 7.17 -5.56 9.08
N LYS A 2 7.06 -4.35 8.54
CA LYS A 2 5.85 -3.55 8.52
C LYS A 2 5.34 -3.53 7.09
N TRP A 3 4.10 -3.90 6.90
CA TRP A 3 3.44 -3.96 5.60
C TRP A 3 2.42 -2.82 5.52
N VAL A 4 2.43 -2.08 4.43
CA VAL A 4 1.53 -0.95 4.21
C VAL A 4 0.89 -1.06 2.83
N ARG A 5 -0.38 -0.69 2.76
CA ARG A 5 -1.13 -0.56 1.51
C ARG A 5 -1.79 0.80 1.46
N VAL A 6 -1.72 1.42 0.29
CA VAL A 6 -2.30 2.75 0.03
C VAL A 6 -3.10 2.66 -1.25
N PHE A 7 -4.38 3.05 -1.18
CA PHE A 7 -5.32 2.99 -2.29
C PHE A 7 -5.45 4.33 -2.99
N TYR A 8 -5.60 4.28 -4.32
CA TYR A 8 -5.74 5.45 -5.20
C TYR A 8 -6.90 5.21 -6.17
N ASP A 9 -7.58 6.28 -6.54
CA ASP A 9 -8.57 6.37 -7.62
C ASP A 9 -8.02 7.09 -8.87
N GLU A 10 -6.82 7.68 -8.78
CA GLU A 10 -6.15 8.41 -9.85
C GLU A 10 -4.81 7.76 -10.21
N PHE A 11 -4.66 7.34 -11.48
CA PHE A 11 -3.44 6.69 -11.98
C PHE A 11 -2.20 7.57 -11.85
N GLU A 12 -2.32 8.86 -12.13
CA GLU A 12 -1.19 9.79 -12.06
C GLU A 12 -0.61 9.92 -10.64
N LYS A 13 -1.47 9.91 -9.62
CA LYS A 13 -1.04 9.92 -8.22
C LYS A 13 -0.37 8.59 -7.86
N PHE A 14 -0.98 7.49 -8.26
CA PHE A 14 -0.44 6.15 -8.05
C PHE A 14 0.97 5.98 -8.65
N THR A 15 1.19 6.33 -9.93
CA THR A 15 2.50 6.14 -10.57
C THR A 15 3.55 7.07 -10.01
N ARG A 16 3.21 8.34 -9.79
CA ARG A 16 4.15 9.33 -9.24
C ARG A 16 4.66 8.92 -7.85
N ASP A 17 3.75 8.46 -6.99
CA ASP A 17 4.13 8.07 -5.63
C ASP A 17 4.89 6.73 -5.64
N GLN A 18 4.55 5.82 -6.56
CA GLN A 18 5.32 4.57 -6.75
C GLN A 18 6.75 4.86 -7.23
N GLU A 19 6.93 5.76 -8.21
CA GLU A 19 8.23 6.21 -8.69
C GLU A 19 9.05 6.90 -7.57
N LEU A 20 8.40 7.71 -6.73
CA LEU A 20 9.03 8.36 -5.58
C LEU A 20 9.55 7.32 -4.56
N LEU A 21 8.76 6.28 -4.27
CA LEU A 21 9.15 5.23 -3.32
C LEU A 21 10.37 4.46 -3.80
N VAL A 22 10.48 4.18 -5.10
CA VAL A 22 11.63 3.40 -5.63
C VAL A 22 12.87 4.26 -5.88
N THR A 23 12.72 5.58 -6.08
CA THR A 23 13.86 6.47 -6.39
C THR A 23 14.33 7.27 -5.17
N ALA A 24 13.44 8.04 -4.54
CA ALA A 24 13.80 8.96 -3.46
C ALA A 24 13.84 8.29 -2.08
N MET A 25 13.19 7.13 -1.93
CA MET A 25 13.15 6.36 -0.69
C MET A 25 13.95 5.06 -0.77
N GLU A 26 14.90 4.98 -1.71
CA GLU A 26 15.84 3.87 -1.83
C GLU A 26 16.58 3.66 -0.49
N GLY A 27 16.57 2.42 0.02
CA GLY A 27 17.16 2.06 1.31
C GLY A 27 16.30 2.38 2.54
N MET A 28 15.15 3.05 2.38
CA MET A 28 14.15 3.21 3.45
C MET A 28 13.00 2.21 3.33
N VAL A 29 12.69 1.80 2.10
CA VAL A 29 11.65 0.83 1.78
C VAL A 29 12.31 -0.38 1.13
N ASP A 30 11.98 -1.58 1.60
CA ASP A 30 12.63 -2.83 1.20
C ASP A 30 11.88 -3.55 0.07
N TYR A 31 10.63 -3.18 -0.16
CA TYR A 31 9.76 -3.80 -1.14
C TYR A 31 8.67 -2.83 -1.58
N VAL A 32 8.42 -2.75 -2.89
CA VAL A 32 7.35 -1.96 -3.51
C VAL A 32 6.74 -2.75 -4.66
N GLU A 33 5.43 -2.91 -4.65
CA GLU A 33 4.62 -3.46 -5.75
C GLU A 33 3.36 -2.62 -5.97
N GLY A 34 2.67 -2.90 -7.09
CA GLY A 34 1.46 -2.20 -7.48
C GLY A 34 0.38 -3.17 -7.96
N LEU A 35 -0.86 -2.92 -7.55
CA LEU A 35 -2.04 -3.69 -7.97
C LEU A 35 -3.05 -2.76 -8.65
N THR A 36 -3.78 -3.32 -9.62
CA THR A 36 -4.89 -2.63 -10.32
C THR A 36 -6.18 -3.43 -10.15
N PHE A 37 -7.26 -2.74 -9.84
CA PHE A 37 -8.60 -3.30 -9.68
C PHE A 37 -9.54 -2.67 -10.69
N LEU A 38 -10.19 -3.50 -11.51
CA LEU A 38 -11.02 -3.03 -12.63
C LEU A 38 -12.29 -2.30 -12.20
N ASN A 39 -12.75 -2.55 -10.98
CA ASN A 39 -13.94 -1.94 -10.41
C ASN A 39 -13.93 -2.09 -8.88
N GLN A 40 -14.90 -1.44 -8.24
CA GLN A 40 -15.07 -1.46 -6.79
C GLN A 40 -15.32 -2.87 -6.25
N HIS A 41 -16.05 -3.72 -6.97
CA HIS A 41 -16.31 -5.08 -6.53
C HIS A 41 -15.02 -5.92 -6.48
N SER A 42 -14.14 -5.80 -7.48
CA SER A 42 -12.82 -6.46 -7.49
C SER A 42 -11.90 -5.95 -6.38
N LEU A 43 -11.99 -4.66 -6.04
CA LEU A 43 -11.27 -4.10 -4.90
C LEU A 43 -11.82 -4.66 -3.58
N LEU A 44 -13.15 -4.61 -3.38
CA LEU A 44 -13.79 -5.07 -2.16
C LEU A 44 -13.58 -6.58 -1.92
N SER A 45 -13.62 -7.39 -2.99
CA SER A 45 -13.37 -8.83 -2.88
C SER A 45 -11.94 -9.15 -2.44
N SER A 46 -10.97 -8.27 -2.74
CA SER A 46 -9.59 -8.44 -2.30
C SER A 46 -9.42 -8.33 -0.77
N PHE A 47 -10.31 -7.61 -0.07
CA PHE A 47 -10.26 -7.51 1.39
C PHE A 47 -10.57 -8.83 2.09
N ALA A 48 -11.28 -9.75 1.43
CA ALA A 48 -11.48 -11.09 1.96
C ALA A 48 -10.15 -11.86 2.09
N ALA A 49 -9.22 -11.64 1.17
CA ALA A 49 -7.88 -12.22 1.23
C ALA A 49 -6.96 -11.44 2.18
N PHE A 50 -7.21 -10.15 2.36
CA PHE A 50 -6.36 -9.27 3.14
C PHE A 50 -7.16 -8.21 3.90
N PRO A 51 -7.54 -8.51 5.16
CA PRO A 51 -8.34 -7.60 5.96
C PRO A 51 -7.63 -6.25 6.11
N SER A 52 -8.24 -5.22 5.57
CA SER A 52 -7.85 -3.82 5.76
C SER A 52 -9.10 -3.09 6.26
N ASP A 53 -8.92 -1.99 6.99
CA ASP A 53 -10.05 -1.22 7.48
C ASP A 53 -10.81 -0.60 6.29
N PRO A 54 -12.04 -1.04 5.99
CA PRO A 54 -12.80 -0.57 4.83
C PRO A 54 -13.19 0.91 4.96
N ASP A 55 -13.19 1.46 6.18
CA ASP A 55 -13.43 2.88 6.42
C ASP A 55 -12.24 3.75 5.96
N LEU A 56 -11.07 3.13 5.70
CA LEU A 56 -9.89 3.77 5.10
C LEU A 56 -9.96 3.86 3.56
N LEU A 57 -11.13 3.59 2.97
CA LEU A 57 -11.41 3.88 1.56
C LEU A 57 -12.35 5.10 1.41
N PRO A 58 -11.96 6.32 1.84
CA PRO A 58 -12.75 7.50 1.54
C PRO A 58 -12.84 7.66 0.02
N GLY A 59 -14.05 7.66 -0.54
CA GLY A 59 -14.29 7.94 -1.95
C GLY A 59 -14.76 6.76 -2.81
N LEU A 60 -14.75 5.52 -2.28
CA LEU A 60 -15.33 4.37 -2.98
C LEU A 60 -16.88 4.37 -3.01
N HIS A 61 -17.51 5.40 -2.46
CA HIS A 61 -18.97 5.56 -2.40
C HIS A 61 -19.50 6.49 -3.52
N GLY A 62 -18.71 6.71 -4.58
CA GLY A 62 -19.17 7.39 -5.79
C GLY A 62 -19.87 6.41 -6.73
N GLU A 63 -21.06 6.77 -7.22
CA GLU A 63 -21.96 5.90 -8.00
C GLU A 63 -21.41 5.41 -9.37
N SER A 64 -20.17 5.74 -9.72
CA SER A 64 -19.57 5.30 -10.98
C SER A 64 -18.99 3.89 -10.87
N ASN A 65 -19.77 2.91 -11.33
CA ASN A 65 -19.41 1.49 -11.46
C ASN A 65 -18.25 1.20 -12.46
N THR A 66 -17.56 2.23 -12.95
CA THR A 66 -16.56 2.20 -14.03
C THR A 66 -15.17 2.67 -13.61
N SER A 67 -14.95 3.03 -12.34
CA SER A 67 -13.66 3.52 -11.89
C SER A 67 -12.67 2.38 -11.67
N ILE A 68 -11.49 2.50 -12.30
CA ILE A 68 -10.33 1.64 -12.03
C ILE A 68 -9.67 2.16 -10.75
N TYR A 69 -9.28 1.25 -9.86
CA TYR A 69 -8.59 1.57 -8.62
C TYR A 69 -7.19 0.99 -8.62
N TYR A 70 -6.30 1.61 -7.86
CA TYR A 70 -4.90 1.22 -7.75
C TYR A 70 -4.51 1.07 -6.30
N CYS A 71 -3.55 0.21 -6.01
CA CYS A 71 -2.97 0.05 -4.69
C CYS A 71 -1.46 -0.03 -4.81
N ILE A 72 -0.77 0.80 -4.03
CA ILE A 72 0.66 0.59 -3.76
C ILE A 72 0.76 -0.31 -2.53
N GLU A 73 1.51 -1.39 -2.68
CA GLU A 73 1.87 -2.28 -1.60
C GLU A 73 3.36 -2.16 -1.33
N PHE A 74 3.74 -1.83 -0.09
CA PHE A 74 5.16 -1.72 0.26
C PHE A 74 5.45 -2.24 1.66
N ALA A 75 6.71 -2.62 1.89
CA ALA A 75 7.15 -3.14 3.17
C ALA A 75 8.49 -2.57 3.63
N VAL A 76 8.62 -2.44 4.95
CA VAL A 76 9.85 -2.02 5.63
C VAL A 76 10.28 -3.11 6.62
N HIS A 77 11.53 -3.54 6.52
CA HIS A 77 12.15 -4.49 7.41
C HIS A 77 12.52 -3.80 8.74
N CYS A 78 11.74 -4.09 9.78
CA CYS A 78 12.07 -3.62 11.13
C CYS A 78 13.15 -4.53 11.72
N HIS A 79 14.40 -4.10 11.68
CA HIS A 79 15.45 -4.76 12.45
C HIS A 79 15.19 -4.55 13.95
N HIS A 80 14.95 -5.64 14.68
CA HIS A 80 14.93 -5.62 16.13
C HIS A 80 16.38 -5.42 16.58
N LYS A 81 16.76 -4.20 17.01
CA LYS A 81 18.00 -4.04 17.77
C LYS A 81 17.80 -4.78 19.09
N LYS A 82 18.24 -6.04 19.18
CA LYS A 82 18.50 -6.67 20.48
C LYS A 82 19.48 -5.75 21.19
N ALA A 83 19.03 -5.08 22.24
CA ALA A 83 19.92 -4.39 23.16
C ALA A 83 20.89 -5.46 23.68
N SER A 84 22.12 -5.46 23.17
CA SER A 84 23.20 -6.23 23.76
C SER A 84 23.51 -5.57 25.10
N ASN A 85 22.83 -6.01 26.16
CA ASN A 85 23.24 -5.75 27.53
C ASN A 85 24.55 -6.51 27.76
N VAL A 86 25.66 -5.95 27.28
CA VAL A 86 26.98 -6.31 27.78
C VAL A 86 27.20 -5.42 29.00
N GLN A 87 26.76 -5.90 30.16
CA GLN A 87 27.27 -5.39 31.43
C GLN A 87 28.75 -5.79 31.52
N LYS A 88 29.62 -4.79 31.58
CA LYS A 88 31.00 -4.93 32.06
C LYS A 88 31.02 -4.74 33.57
#